data_AF-A0AAW0E398-F1
#
_entry.id   AF-A0AAW0E398-F1
#
_cell.length_a   1.000
_cell.length_b   1.000
_cell.length_c   1.000
_cell.angle_alpha   90.00
_cell.angle_beta   90.00
_cell.angle_gamma   90.00
#
_symmetry.space_group_name_H-M   'P 1'
#
loop_
_entity.id
_entity.type
_entity.pdbx_description
1 polymer ?
#
loop_
_entity_poly.entity_id
_entity_poly.type
_entity_poly.pdbx_seq_one_letter_code
_entity_poly.pdbx_strand_id
1 'polypeptide(L)'
;MPMVLRTIIRLLVALQDLSPSDDERDPPGNVPLPWSEDSTTGPVSPSPSLNMMTDPTELHDSDTRWLDPDISSQVRVITHQFTTHKSTRVHRLEYLDNQIPTCWPVQKIPTGYILDFSDSIWDESLAAANGRIDNLLKDVDIESWLGGSGRGDSRAQVTFEPEADPVECYRVRADCGGIYFCDLLDRKLINVVRYDLETDSRETLLEAQRETRRKDGSGDTGPLALFMKLLPYAHVVNGTSVESPIVKHKCLSKRTYFVPVDDTIRKVVIFHPGFVPHNHPLLPLSKFRNCSAISIASASTRMESKGQLFPALIG
;
A
#
# COMPACT_ATOMS: atom_id res chain seq x y z
N MET A 1 44.16 3.99 14.57
CA MET A 1 42.68 3.91 14.68
C MET A 1 42.30 3.42 16.07
N PRO A 2 41.47 4.15 16.82
CA PRO A 2 41.07 3.77 18.18
C PRO A 2 40.29 2.45 18.16
N MET A 3 40.48 1.60 19.17
CA MET A 3 39.90 0.24 19.25
C MET A 3 38.37 0.21 19.03
N VAL A 4 37.68 1.27 19.41
CA VAL A 4 36.23 1.44 19.22
C VAL A 4 35.82 1.33 17.74
N LEU A 5 36.64 1.87 16.83
CA LEU A 5 36.34 1.86 15.39
C LEU A 5 36.50 0.45 14.79
N ARG A 6 37.41 -0.37 15.32
CA ARG A 6 37.56 -1.77 14.89
C ARG A 6 36.40 -2.64 15.38
N THR A 7 35.85 -2.36 16.55
CA THR A 7 34.67 -3.07 17.07
C THR A 7 33.42 -2.71 16.26
N ILE A 8 33.23 -1.43 15.91
CA ILE A 8 32.10 -0.99 15.08
C ILE A 8 32.17 -1.58 13.67
N ILE A 9 33.36 -1.63 13.05
CA ILE A 9 33.52 -2.24 11.71
C ILE A 9 33.25 -3.75 11.76
N ARG A 10 33.69 -4.47 12.81
CA ARG A 10 33.39 -5.89 12.97
C ARG A 10 31.90 -6.16 13.20
N LEU A 11 31.20 -5.29 13.91
CA LEU A 11 29.76 -5.39 14.10
C LEU A 11 28.99 -5.13 12.79
N LEU A 12 29.45 -4.17 11.99
CA LEU A 12 28.83 -3.85 10.70
C LEU A 12 29.06 -4.94 9.65
N VAL A 13 30.21 -5.61 9.66
CA VAL A 13 30.47 -6.77 8.79
C VAL A 13 29.64 -7.98 9.23
N ALA A 14 29.51 -8.23 10.54
CA ALA A 14 28.67 -9.32 11.04
C ALA A 14 27.16 -9.13 10.76
N LEU A 15 26.69 -7.90 10.57
CA LEU A 15 25.30 -7.60 10.21
C LEU A 15 25.03 -7.70 8.70
N GLN A 16 26.06 -7.68 7.85
CA GLN A 16 25.93 -7.95 6.41
C GLN A 16 25.82 -9.45 6.08
N ASP A 17 26.30 -10.33 6.97
CA ASP A 17 26.21 -11.78 6.83
C ASP A 17 24.90 -12.38 7.40
N LEU A 18 23.99 -11.56 7.93
CA LEU A 18 22.62 -11.99 8.28
C LEU A 18 21.66 -11.86 7.09
N SER A 19 22.12 -12.21 5.89
CA SER A 19 21.19 -12.61 4.83
C SER A 19 20.52 -13.90 5.30
N PRO A 20 19.18 -13.98 5.35
CA PRO A 20 18.54 -15.27 5.53
C PRO A 20 19.04 -16.18 4.41
N SER A 21 19.60 -17.33 4.78
CA SER A 21 19.90 -18.39 3.83
C SER A 21 18.58 -18.76 3.16
N ASP A 22 18.55 -18.68 1.83
CA ASP A 22 17.48 -19.21 0.98
C ASP A 22 17.48 -20.74 1.06
N ASP A 23 17.25 -21.29 2.24
CA ASP A 23 16.85 -22.69 2.39
C ASP A 23 15.42 -22.78 1.84
N GLU A 24 15.37 -23.12 0.56
CA GLU A 24 14.23 -23.64 -0.16
C GLU A 24 13.48 -24.67 0.71
N ARG A 25 12.47 -24.19 1.43
CA ARG A 25 11.31 -25.04 1.69
C ARG A 25 10.44 -24.93 0.46
N ASP A 26 10.26 -26.07 -0.20
CA ASP A 26 9.26 -26.25 -1.24
C ASP A 26 7.98 -25.47 -0.88
N PRO A 27 7.44 -24.65 -1.80
CA PRO A 27 6.18 -23.98 -1.53
C PRO A 27 5.15 -25.05 -1.17
N PRO A 28 4.38 -24.88 -0.07
CA PRO A 28 3.27 -25.78 0.21
C PRO A 28 2.41 -25.82 -1.05
N GLY A 29 2.18 -27.04 -1.55
CA GLY A 29 1.62 -27.30 -2.87
C GLY A 29 0.42 -26.42 -3.17
N ASN A 30 0.34 -25.98 -4.43
CA ASN A 30 -0.77 -25.21 -5.02
C ASN A 30 -2.07 -25.41 -4.25
N VAL A 31 -2.36 -24.50 -3.33
CA VAL A 31 -3.70 -24.35 -2.77
C VAL A 31 -4.53 -23.83 -3.94
N PRO A 32 -5.53 -24.59 -4.43
CA PRO A 32 -6.41 -24.10 -5.47
C PRO A 32 -7.01 -22.77 -5.00
N LEU A 33 -6.90 -21.73 -5.84
CA LEU A 33 -7.54 -20.47 -5.52
C LEU A 33 -9.05 -20.73 -5.32
N PRO A 34 -9.67 -20.21 -4.25
CA PRO A 34 -11.02 -20.58 -3.81
C PRO A 34 -12.16 -20.11 -4.74
N TRP A 35 -11.87 -19.81 -6.00
CA TRP A 35 -12.84 -19.41 -7.02
C TRP A 35 -13.00 -20.45 -8.15
N SER A 36 -12.55 -21.70 -7.96
CA SER A 36 -12.98 -22.81 -8.82
C SER A 36 -14.46 -23.14 -8.54
N GLU A 37 -15.33 -22.36 -9.17
CA GLU A 37 -16.69 -22.65 -9.64
C GLU A 37 -17.44 -23.79 -8.94
N ASP A 38 -18.17 -23.45 -7.86
CA ASP A 38 -19.39 -24.18 -7.52
C ASP A 38 -20.58 -23.32 -7.96
N SER A 39 -21.03 -23.60 -9.19
CA SER A 39 -22.08 -22.87 -9.90
C SER A 39 -23.45 -23.20 -9.31
N THR A 40 -23.79 -22.59 -8.19
CA THR A 40 -25.18 -22.52 -7.73
C THR A 40 -25.81 -21.29 -8.38
N THR A 41 -26.50 -21.52 -9.49
CA THR A 41 -27.20 -20.49 -10.30
C THR A 41 -28.34 -19.85 -9.49
N GLY A 42 -28.02 -18.85 -8.68
CA GLY A 42 -28.99 -17.84 -8.27
C GLY A 42 -29.38 -16.96 -9.47
N PRO A 43 -30.57 -16.35 -9.49
CA PRO A 43 -30.95 -15.42 -10.55
C PRO A 43 -29.97 -14.25 -10.56
N VAL A 44 -29.05 -14.28 -11.52
CA VAL A 44 -28.12 -13.20 -11.82
C VAL A 44 -28.98 -12.00 -12.18
N SER A 45 -29.00 -11.00 -11.30
CA SER A 45 -29.55 -9.67 -11.60
C SER A 45 -28.97 -9.26 -12.96
N PRO A 46 -29.79 -8.88 -13.95
CA PRO A 46 -29.29 -8.67 -15.31
C PRO A 46 -28.15 -7.67 -15.25
N SER A 47 -26.94 -8.13 -15.58
CA SER A 47 -25.81 -7.25 -15.83
C SER A 47 -26.32 -6.11 -16.71
N PRO A 48 -26.09 -4.84 -16.33
CA PRO A 48 -26.58 -3.71 -17.11
C PRO A 48 -26.18 -3.96 -18.56
N SER A 49 -27.18 -4.18 -19.41
CA SER A 49 -26.95 -4.50 -20.81
C SER A 49 -26.12 -3.36 -21.37
N LEU A 50 -24.85 -3.66 -21.63
CA LEU A 50 -23.85 -2.77 -22.22
C LEU A 50 -24.19 -2.54 -23.70
N ASN A 51 -25.43 -2.15 -23.96
CA ASN A 51 -25.96 -1.74 -25.25
C ASN A 51 -25.87 -0.23 -25.29
N MET A 52 -24.67 0.33 -25.44
CA MET A 52 -24.52 1.63 -26.07
C MET A 52 -23.27 1.59 -26.94
N MET A 53 -23.51 1.84 -28.22
CA MET A 53 -22.56 2.04 -29.29
C MET A 53 -21.92 3.43 -29.11
N THR A 54 -21.35 3.71 -27.93
CA THR A 54 -20.62 4.94 -27.68
C THR A 54 -19.34 4.91 -28.50
N ASP A 55 -18.96 6.07 -29.01
CA ASP A 55 -17.72 6.24 -29.75
C ASP A 55 -16.55 5.78 -28.86
N PRO A 56 -15.72 4.80 -29.29
CA PRO A 56 -14.61 4.29 -28.49
C PRO A 56 -13.55 5.36 -28.16
N THR A 57 -13.65 6.55 -28.77
CA THR A 57 -12.78 7.69 -28.49
C THR A 57 -13.31 8.61 -27.38
N GLU A 58 -14.59 8.52 -27.03
CA GLU A 58 -15.21 9.40 -26.03
C GLU A 58 -14.71 9.04 -24.61
N LEU A 59 -14.44 10.07 -23.82
CA LEU A 59 -14.15 9.95 -22.40
C LEU A 59 -15.47 10.06 -21.63
N HIS A 60 -15.68 9.16 -20.69
CA HIS A 60 -16.86 9.15 -19.82
C HIS A 60 -16.44 9.35 -18.37
N ASP A 61 -17.33 9.87 -17.53
CA ASP A 61 -17.03 9.95 -16.09
C ASP A 61 -16.81 8.55 -15.50
N SER A 62 -15.77 8.42 -14.68
CA SER A 62 -15.45 7.16 -14.03
C SER A 62 -16.47 6.78 -12.96
N ASP A 63 -16.77 5.49 -12.87
CA ASP A 63 -17.51 4.89 -11.75
C ASP A 63 -16.60 4.48 -10.57
N THR A 64 -15.28 4.71 -10.68
CA THR A 64 -14.31 4.42 -9.63
C THR A 64 -14.58 5.29 -8.41
N ARG A 65 -14.69 4.64 -7.25
CA ARG A 65 -14.81 5.34 -5.96
C ARG A 65 -13.41 5.55 -5.37
N TRP A 66 -12.89 6.75 -5.55
CA TRP A 66 -11.58 7.13 -4.99
C TRP A 66 -11.63 7.29 -3.47
N LEU A 67 -10.50 7.01 -2.81
CA LEU A 67 -10.33 7.30 -1.38
C LEU A 67 -10.31 8.82 -1.14
N ASP A 68 -9.62 9.52 -2.02
CA ASP A 68 -9.42 10.96 -1.98
C ASP A 68 -10.63 11.67 -2.60
N PRO A 69 -11.35 12.54 -1.86
CA PRO A 69 -12.60 13.15 -2.33
C PRO A 69 -12.40 14.12 -3.49
N ASP A 70 -11.20 14.67 -3.62
CA ASP A 70 -10.86 15.66 -4.65
C ASP A 70 -10.42 15.01 -5.96
N ILE A 71 -10.32 13.67 -6.01
CA ILE A 71 -9.90 12.96 -7.22
C ILE A 71 -11.11 12.61 -8.06
N SER A 72 -11.14 13.21 -9.24
CA SER A 72 -11.97 12.79 -10.36
C SER A 72 -11.13 12.07 -11.41
N SER A 73 -11.81 11.26 -12.22
CA SER A 73 -11.18 10.54 -13.32
C SER A 73 -12.18 10.30 -14.43
N GLN A 74 -11.67 10.22 -15.65
CA GLN A 74 -12.44 9.89 -16.84
C GLN A 74 -11.97 8.55 -17.42
N VAL A 75 -12.89 7.80 -18.00
CA VAL A 75 -12.67 6.46 -18.50
C VAL A 75 -12.86 6.43 -20.01
N ARG A 76 -11.93 5.78 -20.69
CA ARG A 76 -12.09 5.33 -22.07
C ARG A 76 -12.17 3.81 -22.07
N VAL A 77 -13.29 3.27 -22.53
CA VAL A 77 -13.44 1.83 -22.73
C VAL A 77 -12.76 1.46 -24.04
N ILE A 78 -11.85 0.48 -24.01
CA ILE A 78 -11.11 0.09 -25.21
C ILE A 78 -11.71 -1.20 -25.75
N THR A 79 -12.26 -1.12 -26.95
CA THR A 79 -12.82 -2.26 -27.69
C THR A 79 -11.73 -3.23 -28.17
N HIS A 80 -10.52 -2.73 -28.41
CA HIS A 80 -9.38 -3.53 -28.85
C HIS A 80 -8.35 -3.70 -27.73
N GLN A 81 -7.72 -4.88 -27.64
CA GLN A 81 -6.75 -5.18 -26.59
C GLN A 81 -5.59 -4.18 -26.60
N PHE A 82 -5.60 -3.25 -25.65
CA PHE A 82 -4.50 -2.35 -25.44
C PHE A 82 -3.37 -3.12 -24.76
N THR A 83 -2.32 -3.37 -25.54
CA THR A 83 -1.17 -4.16 -25.10
C THR A 83 -0.09 -3.18 -24.64
N THR A 84 -0.03 -2.87 -23.35
CA THR A 84 1.06 -2.04 -22.79
C THR A 84 2.41 -2.75 -22.89
N HIS A 85 2.40 -4.09 -22.92
CA HIS A 85 3.54 -4.96 -23.12
C HIS A 85 3.05 -6.36 -23.52
N LYS A 86 3.88 -7.20 -24.15
CA LYS A 86 3.58 -8.55 -24.69
C LYS A 86 2.70 -9.50 -23.84
N SER A 87 2.48 -9.21 -22.56
CA SER A 87 1.69 -10.01 -21.61
C SER A 87 0.63 -9.24 -20.83
N THR A 88 0.55 -7.90 -20.94
CA THR A 88 -0.38 -7.08 -20.16
C THR A 88 -1.47 -6.57 -21.07
N ARG A 89 -2.71 -6.95 -20.76
CA ARG A 89 -3.92 -6.55 -21.47
C ARG A 89 -4.77 -5.71 -20.52
N VAL A 90 -5.15 -4.53 -20.95
CA VAL A 90 -6.14 -3.70 -20.26
C VAL A 90 -7.38 -3.58 -21.14
N HIS A 91 -8.55 -3.56 -20.50
CA HIS A 91 -9.85 -3.37 -21.14
C HIS A 91 -10.36 -1.93 -20.95
N ARG A 92 -9.77 -1.21 -20.01
CA ARG A 92 -10.17 0.14 -19.59
C ARG A 92 -8.92 1.00 -19.41
N LEU A 93 -8.93 2.22 -19.95
CA LEU A 93 -7.99 3.26 -19.55
C LEU A 93 -8.72 4.30 -18.74
N GLU A 94 -8.11 4.74 -17.66
CA GLU A 94 -8.71 5.70 -16.74
C GLU A 94 -7.71 6.83 -16.47
N TYR A 95 -8.09 8.03 -16.88
CA TYR A 95 -7.29 9.25 -16.82
C TYR A 95 -7.65 9.99 -15.55
N LEU A 96 -6.65 10.33 -14.74
CA LEU A 96 -6.85 11.05 -13.49
C LEU A 96 -6.58 12.54 -13.67
N ASP A 97 -7.40 13.37 -13.04
CA ASP A 97 -7.29 14.82 -13.14
C ASP A 97 -6.27 15.37 -12.13
N ASN A 98 -5.09 15.77 -12.61
CA ASN A 98 -4.12 16.64 -11.93
C ASN A 98 -3.83 16.35 -10.43
N GLN A 99 -4.06 15.12 -9.98
CA GLN A 99 -3.85 14.67 -8.60
C GLN A 99 -3.40 13.21 -8.57
N ILE A 100 -2.56 12.87 -7.59
CA ILE A 100 -2.12 11.49 -7.36
C ILE A 100 -2.94 10.93 -6.18
N PRO A 101 -3.64 9.80 -6.37
CA PRO A 101 -4.31 9.11 -5.28
C PRO A 101 -3.36 8.72 -4.16
N THR A 102 -3.78 8.97 -2.93
CA THR A 102 -3.09 8.47 -1.75
C THR A 102 -3.28 6.96 -1.64
N CYS A 103 -4.41 6.41 -2.10
CA CYS A 103 -4.65 4.98 -2.17
C CYS A 103 -5.29 4.60 -3.50
N TRP A 104 -4.80 3.52 -4.10
CA TRP A 104 -5.32 3.03 -5.36
C TRP A 104 -6.43 2.01 -5.11
N PRO A 105 -7.55 2.07 -5.84
CA PRO A 105 -8.64 1.13 -5.69
C PRO A 105 -8.25 -0.25 -6.21
N VAL A 106 -8.93 -1.28 -5.73
CA VAL A 106 -8.71 -2.64 -6.23
C VAL A 106 -9.53 -2.83 -7.49
N GLN A 107 -8.82 -2.90 -8.60
CA GLN A 107 -9.39 -3.09 -9.91
C GLN A 107 -10.23 -4.36 -10.00
N LYS A 108 -11.52 -4.19 -10.33
CA LYS A 108 -12.42 -5.30 -10.71
C LYS A 108 -12.32 -5.65 -12.19
N ILE A 109 -11.84 -4.70 -12.99
CA ILE A 109 -11.67 -4.79 -14.43
C ILE A 109 -10.19 -4.50 -14.74
N PRO A 110 -9.58 -5.16 -15.74
CA PRO A 110 -8.26 -4.80 -16.26
C PRO A 110 -8.16 -3.32 -16.65
N THR A 111 -7.68 -2.48 -15.72
CA THR A 111 -7.62 -1.02 -15.90
C THR A 111 -6.17 -0.54 -15.91
N GLY A 112 -5.82 0.28 -16.91
CA GLY A 112 -4.61 1.09 -16.89
C GLY A 112 -4.95 2.50 -16.41
N TYR A 113 -4.34 2.97 -15.34
CA TYR A 113 -4.48 4.36 -14.90
C TYR A 113 -3.44 5.23 -15.60
N ILE A 114 -3.87 6.35 -16.16
CA ILE A 114 -3.01 7.32 -16.83
C ILE A 114 -2.99 8.59 -15.99
N LEU A 115 -1.79 9.06 -15.68
CA LEU A 115 -1.58 10.38 -15.09
C LEU A 115 -0.71 11.20 -16.03
N ASP A 116 -1.10 12.46 -16.19
CA ASP A 116 -0.37 13.45 -16.97
C ASP A 116 0.29 14.47 -16.04
N PHE A 117 1.61 14.52 -16.08
CA PHE A 117 2.48 15.44 -15.34
C PHE A 117 3.00 16.59 -16.21
N SER A 118 2.39 16.82 -17.38
CA SER A 118 2.79 17.89 -18.29
C SER A 118 2.49 19.29 -17.76
N ASP A 119 1.53 19.42 -16.84
CA ASP A 119 1.21 20.69 -16.19
C ASP A 119 2.33 21.12 -15.22
N SER A 120 2.67 22.41 -15.27
CA SER A 120 3.63 23.09 -14.39
C SER A 120 3.34 22.95 -12.89
N ILE A 121 2.10 22.65 -12.48
CA ILE A 121 1.76 22.39 -11.06
C ILE A 121 2.61 21.26 -10.46
N TRP A 122 3.15 20.37 -11.30
CA TRP A 122 3.95 19.23 -10.89
C TRP A 122 5.43 19.51 -10.75
N ASP A 123 5.94 20.64 -11.26
CA ASP A 123 7.38 20.90 -11.34
C ASP A 123 8.05 20.88 -9.95
N GLU A 124 7.45 21.51 -8.95
CA GLU A 124 7.98 21.51 -7.57
C GLU A 124 7.96 20.11 -6.95
N SER A 125 6.86 19.37 -7.14
CA SER A 125 6.71 18.01 -6.61
C SER A 125 7.68 17.03 -7.27
N LEU A 126 7.87 17.15 -8.58
CA LEU A 126 8.86 16.36 -9.32
C LEU A 126 10.27 16.74 -8.88
N ALA A 127 10.60 18.01 -8.71
CA ALA A 127 11.90 18.45 -8.20
C ALA A 127 12.18 17.84 -6.81
N ALA A 128 11.21 17.85 -5.90
CA ALA A 128 11.31 17.20 -4.59
C ALA A 128 11.52 15.68 -4.69
N ALA A 129 10.96 15.04 -5.72
CA ALA A 129 11.15 13.63 -6.04
C ALA A 129 12.43 13.33 -6.87
N ASN A 130 13.37 14.27 -6.94
CA ASN A 130 14.59 14.21 -7.76
C ASN A 130 14.31 14.07 -9.27
N GLY A 131 13.26 14.74 -9.76
CA GLY A 131 12.81 14.72 -11.15
C GLY A 131 12.19 13.40 -11.59
N ARG A 132 11.80 12.52 -10.67
CA ARG A 132 11.34 11.16 -10.99
C ARG A 132 9.87 10.94 -10.65
N ILE A 133 9.06 10.74 -11.69
CA ILE A 133 7.63 10.41 -11.56
C ILE A 133 7.42 9.17 -10.69
N ASP A 134 8.22 8.12 -10.86
CA ASP A 134 8.04 6.88 -10.09
C ASP A 134 8.37 7.04 -8.60
N ASN A 135 9.27 7.95 -8.23
CA ASN A 135 9.51 8.30 -6.83
C ASN A 135 8.33 9.09 -6.27
N LEU A 136 7.84 10.10 -7.00
CA LEU A 136 6.70 10.92 -6.58
C LEU A 136 5.46 10.04 -6.32
N LEU A 137 5.14 9.11 -7.22
CA LEU A 137 4.03 8.17 -7.06
C LEU A 137 4.19 7.29 -5.81
N LYS A 138 5.40 6.78 -5.54
CA LYS A 138 5.68 5.98 -4.35
C LYS A 138 5.63 6.81 -3.07
N ASP A 139 5.97 8.09 -3.11
CA ASP A 139 5.99 8.96 -1.94
C ASP A 139 4.59 9.42 -1.53
N VAL A 140 3.70 9.67 -2.50
CA VAL A 140 2.31 10.07 -2.25
C VAL A 140 1.43 8.90 -1.81
N ASP A 141 1.62 7.72 -2.41
CA ASP A 141 0.82 6.54 -2.07
C ASP A 141 1.05 6.13 -0.61
N ILE A 142 0.01 5.92 0.19
CA ILE A 142 0.13 5.53 1.61
C ILE A 142 0.63 4.10 1.78
N GLU A 143 0.58 3.28 0.74
CA GLU A 143 1.04 1.90 0.75
C GLU A 143 2.56 1.81 0.67
N SER A 144 3.09 0.75 1.28
CA SER A 144 4.53 0.50 1.34
C SER A 144 4.99 -0.26 0.10
N TRP A 145 5.00 0.40 -1.05
CA TRP A 145 5.49 -0.19 -2.30
C TRP A 145 7.02 -0.36 -2.28
N LEU A 146 7.48 -1.60 -2.39
CA LEU A 146 8.89 -1.98 -2.50
C LEU A 146 9.22 -2.30 -3.95
N GLY A 147 10.43 -2.01 -4.40
CA GLY A 147 10.88 -2.37 -5.73
C GLY A 147 11.91 -1.40 -6.29
N GLY A 148 12.72 -1.87 -7.23
CA GLY A 148 13.72 -1.07 -7.92
C GLY A 148 13.13 -0.01 -8.84
N SER A 149 14.00 0.76 -9.50
CA SER A 149 13.62 1.78 -10.49
C SER A 149 13.29 1.21 -11.88
N GLY A 150 13.58 -0.07 -12.15
CA GLY A 150 13.30 -0.70 -13.45
C GLY A 150 14.15 -0.22 -14.63
N ARG A 151 14.89 0.89 -14.51
CA ARG A 151 15.66 1.51 -15.61
C ARG A 151 16.72 0.61 -16.25
N GLY A 152 17.22 -0.38 -15.52
CA GLY A 152 18.27 -1.29 -16.01
C GLY A 152 17.76 -2.56 -16.69
N ASP A 153 16.48 -2.93 -16.54
CA ASP A 153 16.02 -4.29 -16.87
C ASP A 153 15.06 -4.37 -18.07
N SER A 154 14.39 -3.27 -18.44
CA SER A 154 13.36 -3.34 -19.47
C SER A 154 13.09 -2.01 -20.15
N ARG A 155 13.00 -2.10 -21.48
CA ARG A 155 12.43 -1.07 -22.36
C ARG A 155 11.20 -1.66 -23.01
N ALA A 156 10.03 -1.22 -22.58
CA ALA A 156 8.73 -1.64 -23.11
C ALA A 156 8.21 -0.57 -24.07
N GLN A 157 7.56 -0.99 -25.14
CA GLN A 157 6.82 -0.08 -26.02
C GLN A 157 5.39 0.02 -25.51
N VAL A 158 4.99 1.21 -25.07
CA VAL A 158 3.70 1.47 -24.43
C VAL A 158 3.01 2.55 -25.21
N THR A 159 1.90 2.21 -25.85
CA THR A 159 0.96 3.23 -26.33
C THR A 159 0.27 3.84 -25.12
N PHE A 160 -0.02 5.14 -25.11
CA PHE A 160 -0.77 5.81 -24.02
C PHE A 160 -2.21 6.12 -24.42
N GLU A 161 -2.47 6.33 -25.71
CA GLU A 161 -3.78 6.66 -26.26
C GLU A 161 -4.07 5.74 -27.43
N PRO A 162 -5.32 5.30 -27.66
CA PRO A 162 -5.67 4.56 -28.87
C PRO A 162 -5.14 5.29 -30.11
N GLU A 163 -4.57 4.53 -31.05
CA GLU A 163 -4.01 5.03 -32.32
C GLU A 163 -2.73 5.88 -32.21
N ALA A 164 -2.26 6.21 -31.01
CA ALA A 164 -0.98 6.88 -30.84
C ALA A 164 0.21 5.93 -31.06
N ASP A 165 1.34 6.50 -31.48
CA ASP A 165 2.58 5.75 -31.61
C ASP A 165 3.04 5.21 -30.25
N PRO A 166 3.56 3.97 -30.18
CA PRO A 166 4.13 3.44 -28.95
C PRO A 166 5.31 4.27 -28.46
N VAL A 167 5.35 4.53 -27.16
CA VAL A 167 6.42 5.24 -26.47
C VAL A 167 7.32 4.26 -25.74
N GLU A 168 8.63 4.42 -25.90
CA GLU A 168 9.60 3.62 -25.14
C GLU A 168 9.56 4.02 -23.65
N CYS A 169 9.24 3.06 -22.79
CA CYS A 169 9.12 3.22 -21.36
C CYS A 169 10.02 2.25 -20.60
N TYR A 170 10.53 2.66 -19.44
CA TYR A 170 11.07 1.72 -18.46
C TYR A 170 9.96 1.22 -17.53
N ARG A 171 10.12 0.00 -17.02
CA ARG A 171 9.10 -0.66 -16.19
C ARG A 171 9.52 -0.74 -14.74
N VAL A 172 8.81 -0.01 -13.90
CA VAL A 172 8.97 -0.10 -12.45
C VAL A 172 8.02 -1.18 -11.96
N ARG A 173 8.56 -2.30 -11.44
CA ARG A 173 7.75 -3.30 -10.73
C ARG A 173 7.81 -3.00 -9.24
N ALA A 174 6.65 -2.92 -8.62
CA ALA A 174 6.53 -2.75 -7.18
C ALA A 174 5.67 -3.85 -6.58
N ASP A 175 6.16 -4.39 -5.46
CA ASP A 175 5.43 -5.33 -4.62
C ASP A 175 5.04 -4.61 -3.33
N CYS A 176 3.84 -4.85 -2.83
CA CYS A 176 3.47 -4.30 -1.55
C CYS A 176 4.33 -4.96 -0.45
N GLY A 177 4.99 -4.14 0.37
CA GLY A 177 5.85 -4.58 1.46
C GLY A 177 5.12 -5.30 2.60
N GLY A 178 3.78 -5.27 2.56
CA GLY A 178 2.92 -5.81 3.59
C GLY A 178 2.90 -4.92 4.83
N ILE A 179 2.76 -5.56 5.98
CA ILE A 179 2.59 -4.85 7.25
C ILE A 179 3.22 -5.64 8.40
N TYR A 180 3.53 -4.96 9.48
CA TYR A 180 4.13 -5.54 10.67
C TYR A 180 3.16 -5.42 11.84
N PHE A 181 2.82 -6.56 12.44
CA PHE A 181 1.92 -6.63 13.58
C PHE A 181 2.51 -7.47 14.70
N CYS A 182 2.06 -7.22 15.92
CA CYS A 182 2.26 -8.15 17.03
C CYS A 182 1.57 -9.50 16.73
N ASP A 183 2.22 -10.63 17.04
CA ASP A 183 1.64 -11.97 16.87
C ASP A 183 0.43 -12.27 17.78
N LEU A 184 0.23 -11.46 18.83
CA LEU A 184 -0.96 -11.53 19.70
C LEU A 184 -2.15 -10.75 19.13
N LEU A 185 -1.96 -9.99 18.04
CA LEU A 185 -3.08 -9.33 17.38
C LEU A 185 -3.99 -10.39 16.77
N ASP A 186 -5.30 -10.30 17.04
CA ASP A 186 -6.27 -11.24 16.47
C ASP A 186 -6.14 -11.25 14.95
N ARG A 187 -5.83 -12.43 14.39
CA ARG A 187 -5.63 -12.62 12.95
C ARG A 187 -6.88 -12.26 12.14
N LYS A 188 -8.07 -12.28 12.74
CA LYS A 188 -9.31 -11.84 12.09
C LYS A 188 -9.32 -10.35 11.78
N LEU A 189 -8.58 -9.54 12.55
CA LEU A 189 -8.48 -8.09 12.32
C LEU A 189 -7.48 -7.74 11.20
N ILE A 190 -6.56 -8.65 10.88
CA ILE A 190 -5.51 -8.43 9.87
C ILE A 190 -5.79 -9.16 8.56
N ASN A 191 -6.48 -10.30 8.59
CA ASN A 191 -6.83 -11.09 7.42
C ASN A 191 -8.06 -10.48 6.72
N VAL A 192 -7.94 -9.19 6.39
CA VAL A 192 -8.93 -8.43 5.65
C VAL A 192 -8.50 -8.43 4.20
N VAL A 193 -9.39 -8.89 3.32
CA VAL A 193 -9.22 -8.64 1.89
C VAL A 193 -9.75 -7.25 1.63
N ARG A 194 -8.85 -6.32 1.33
CA ARG A 194 -9.25 -4.98 0.90
C ARG A 194 -9.72 -5.07 -0.54
N TYR A 195 -11.02 -5.27 -0.71
CA TYR A 195 -11.71 -4.65 -1.84
C TYR A 195 -12.00 -3.20 -1.48
N ASP A 196 -12.29 -2.33 -2.46
CA ASP A 196 -12.66 -0.91 -2.23
C ASP A 196 -13.47 -0.81 -0.94
N LEU A 197 -12.87 -0.23 0.11
CA LEU A 197 -13.50 -0.26 1.42
C LEU A 197 -14.85 0.41 1.27
N GLU A 198 -15.93 -0.29 1.62
CA GLU A 198 -17.23 0.33 1.74
C GLU A 198 -17.05 1.56 2.63
N THR A 199 -17.46 2.72 2.10
CA THR A 199 -17.19 4.03 2.68
C THR A 199 -17.53 4.07 4.17
N ASP A 200 -18.65 3.44 4.55
CA ASP A 200 -19.15 3.39 5.93
C ASP A 200 -18.23 2.60 6.88
N SER A 201 -17.74 1.43 6.46
CA SER A 201 -16.81 0.62 7.23
C SER A 201 -15.46 1.33 7.41
N ARG A 202 -15.04 2.06 6.38
CA ARG A 202 -13.82 2.87 6.40
C ARG A 202 -13.95 4.07 7.33
N GLU A 203 -15.03 4.84 7.22
CA GLU A 203 -15.28 6.00 8.08
C GLU A 203 -15.36 5.59 9.54
N THR A 204 -16.01 4.45 9.82
CA THR A 204 -16.04 3.86 11.16
C THR A 204 -14.62 3.57 11.68
N LEU A 205 -13.76 2.96 10.86
CA LEU A 205 -12.38 2.63 11.26
C LEU A 205 -11.51 3.88 11.44
N LEU A 206 -11.63 4.86 10.54
CA LEU A 206 -10.91 6.13 10.63
C LEU A 206 -11.36 6.96 11.84
N GLU A 207 -12.66 7.00 12.13
CA GLU A 207 -13.17 7.71 13.30
C GLU A 207 -12.73 7.02 14.60
N ALA A 208 -12.70 5.68 14.64
CA ALA A 208 -12.13 4.93 15.76
C ALA A 208 -10.63 5.24 15.97
N GLN A 209 -9.86 5.38 14.89
CA GLN A 209 -8.45 5.80 14.97
C GLN A 209 -8.29 7.24 15.49
N ARG A 210 -9.11 8.18 14.99
CA ARG A 210 -9.10 9.58 15.46
C ARG A 210 -9.45 9.64 16.93
N GLU A 211 -10.48 8.91 17.36
CA GLU A 211 -10.93 8.87 18.75
C GLU A 211 -9.87 8.29 19.69
N THR A 212 -9.17 7.23 19.26
CA THR A 212 -8.03 6.67 20.00
C THR A 212 -6.94 7.72 20.18
N ARG A 213 -6.59 8.47 19.13
CA ARG A 213 -5.61 9.57 19.21
C ARG A 213 -6.05 10.72 20.12
N ARG A 214 -7.34 11.08 20.11
CA ARG A 214 -7.89 12.11 21.03
C ARG A 214 -7.73 11.69 22.48
N LYS A 215 -7.96 10.41 22.79
CA LYS A 215 -7.77 9.85 24.13
C LYS A 215 -6.30 9.80 24.53
N ASP A 216 -5.44 9.29 23.65
CA ASP A 216 -4.00 9.14 23.92
C ASP A 216 -3.27 10.48 24.02
N GLY A 217 -3.69 11.49 23.25
CA GLY A 217 -3.11 12.84 23.26
C GLY A 217 -3.50 13.71 24.45
N SER A 218 -4.39 13.22 25.34
CA SER A 218 -4.84 13.95 26.54
C SER A 218 -3.97 13.72 27.78
N GLY A 219 -2.98 12.83 27.71
CA GLY A 219 -1.96 12.68 28.75
C GLY A 219 -0.68 13.45 28.40
N ASP A 220 -0.09 14.14 29.37
CA ASP A 220 1.16 14.95 29.29
C ASP A 220 2.43 14.19 28.83
N THR A 221 2.31 12.96 28.31
CA THR A 221 3.43 12.19 27.77
C THR A 221 3.54 12.43 26.27
N GLY A 222 4.41 13.36 25.89
CA GLY A 222 4.78 13.67 24.51
C GLY A 222 5.29 12.47 23.68
N PRO A 223 5.63 12.69 22.40
CA PRO A 223 5.71 11.65 21.37
C PRO A 223 6.91 10.72 21.58
N LEU A 224 6.69 9.62 22.31
CA LEU A 224 7.59 8.48 22.47
C LEU A 224 7.58 7.59 21.20
N ALA A 225 7.54 8.20 20.01
CA ALA A 225 7.32 7.50 18.74
C ALA A 225 8.60 6.97 18.09
N LEU A 226 9.78 7.08 18.74
CA LEU A 226 11.06 6.79 18.07
C LEU A 226 11.94 5.70 18.70
N PHE A 227 11.48 4.95 19.70
CA PHE A 227 12.34 4.00 20.43
C PHE A 227 11.87 2.53 20.39
N MET A 228 11.17 2.10 19.35
CA MET A 228 10.62 0.73 19.27
C MET A 228 10.99 0.00 17.99
N LYS A 229 12.29 -0.07 17.68
CA LYS A 229 12.76 -0.87 16.55
C LYS A 229 13.16 -2.30 16.91
N LEU A 230 13.30 -2.67 18.19
CA LEU A 230 13.88 -3.96 18.57
C LEU A 230 13.45 -4.54 19.94
N LEU A 231 12.45 -3.95 20.61
CA LEU A 231 11.96 -4.50 21.88
C LEU A 231 10.64 -5.26 21.63
N PRO A 232 10.46 -6.45 22.23
CA PRO A 232 9.17 -7.12 22.24
C PRO A 232 8.11 -6.14 22.75
N TYR A 233 7.01 -5.99 22.02
CA TYR A 233 5.93 -5.14 22.52
C TYR A 233 5.34 -5.83 23.74
N ALA A 234 5.37 -5.15 24.89
CA ALA A 234 4.70 -5.61 26.10
C ALA A 234 3.20 -5.34 25.95
N HIS A 235 2.42 -6.41 25.81
CA HIS A 235 0.96 -6.39 25.83
C HIS A 235 0.47 -6.73 27.24
N VAL A 236 -0.72 -6.28 27.61
CA VAL A 236 -1.39 -6.81 28.82
C VAL A 236 -2.51 -7.73 28.36
N VAL A 237 -2.29 -9.04 28.52
CA VAL A 237 -3.28 -10.08 28.19
C VAL A 237 -3.80 -10.64 29.50
N ASN A 238 -5.11 -10.50 29.75
CA ASN A 238 -5.74 -10.95 30.99
C ASN A 238 -5.05 -10.43 32.26
N GLY A 239 -4.69 -9.14 32.27
CA GLY A 239 -4.02 -8.49 33.40
C GLY A 239 -2.53 -8.83 33.57
N THR A 240 -1.96 -9.67 32.71
CA THR A 240 -0.54 -10.05 32.75
C THR A 240 0.22 -9.41 31.61
N SER A 241 1.39 -8.84 31.89
CA SER A 241 2.27 -8.33 30.86
C SER A 241 2.93 -9.48 30.09
N VAL A 242 2.75 -9.52 28.78
CA VAL A 242 3.28 -10.53 27.86
C VAL A 242 4.03 -9.82 26.75
N GLU A 243 5.25 -10.24 26.51
CA GLU A 243 6.04 -9.81 25.38
C GLU A 243 5.69 -10.62 24.13
N SER A 244 5.50 -9.95 23.00
CA SER A 244 5.21 -10.62 21.73
C SER A 244 6.10 -10.11 20.59
N PRO A 245 6.58 -11.01 19.71
CA PRO A 245 7.33 -10.61 18.54
C PRO A 245 6.44 -9.87 17.54
N ILE A 246 7.07 -8.94 16.82
CA ILE A 246 6.49 -8.33 15.64
C ILE A 246 6.71 -9.29 14.47
N VAL A 247 5.63 -9.72 13.84
CA VAL A 247 5.66 -10.59 12.67
C VAL A 247 5.31 -9.77 11.43
N LYS A 248 6.06 -10.01 10.35
CA LYS A 248 5.76 -9.44 9.04
C LYS A 248 4.67 -10.26 8.35
N HIS A 249 3.55 -9.63 8.02
CA HIS A 249 2.53 -10.20 7.15
C HIS A 249 2.79 -9.78 5.70
N LYS A 250 3.11 -10.76 4.85
CA LYS A 250 3.42 -10.51 3.43
C LYS A 250 2.15 -10.19 2.65
N CYS A 251 2.22 -9.14 1.84
CA CYS A 251 1.20 -8.83 0.85
C CYS A 251 1.56 -9.40 -0.51
N LEU A 252 0.55 -9.88 -1.24
CA LEU A 252 0.70 -10.40 -2.60
C LEU A 252 0.32 -9.36 -3.67
N SER A 253 -0.17 -8.18 -3.26
CA SER A 253 -0.50 -7.10 -4.18
C SER A 253 0.75 -6.57 -4.88
N LYS A 254 0.59 -6.30 -6.17
CA LYS A 254 1.65 -5.86 -7.07
C LYS A 254 1.16 -4.68 -7.89
N ARG A 255 2.11 -3.87 -8.31
CA ARG A 255 1.88 -2.75 -9.23
C ARG A 255 3.02 -2.66 -10.24
N THR A 256 2.69 -2.21 -11.43
CA THR A 256 3.66 -1.90 -12.47
C THR A 256 3.42 -0.48 -12.97
N TYR A 257 4.49 0.30 -13.03
CA TYR A 257 4.48 1.62 -13.65
C TYR A 257 5.26 1.55 -14.95
N PHE A 258 4.73 2.17 -16.00
CA PHE A 258 5.42 2.39 -17.26
C PHE A 258 5.69 3.88 -17.40
N VAL A 259 6.95 4.24 -17.26
CA VAL A 259 7.40 5.63 -17.31
C VAL A 259 8.23 5.82 -18.58
N PRO A 260 7.92 6.82 -19.42
CA PRO A 260 8.68 7.12 -20.62
C PRO A 260 10.17 7.31 -20.34
N VAL A 261 11.00 6.85 -21.28
CA VAL A 261 12.44 7.09 -21.26
C VAL A 261 12.74 8.55 -21.63
N ASP A 262 11.94 9.12 -22.53
CA ASP A 262 11.95 10.53 -22.90
C ASP A 262 11.27 11.37 -21.79
N ASP A 263 12.04 12.26 -21.15
CA ASP A 263 11.58 13.09 -20.04
C ASP A 263 10.69 14.26 -20.47
N THR A 264 10.58 14.52 -21.78
CA THR A 264 9.60 15.46 -22.34
C THR A 264 8.18 14.87 -22.33
N ILE A 265 8.06 13.54 -22.31
CA ILE A 265 6.78 12.84 -22.21
C ILE A 265 6.48 12.60 -20.72
N ARG A 266 5.76 13.53 -20.11
CA ARG A 266 5.45 13.49 -18.67
C ARG A 266 4.20 12.69 -18.34
N LYS A 267 3.93 11.58 -19.05
CA LYS A 267 2.80 10.69 -18.78
C LYS A 267 3.27 9.40 -18.12
N VAL A 268 2.42 8.75 -17.33
CA VAL A 268 2.70 7.41 -16.77
C VAL A 268 1.47 6.53 -16.86
N VAL A 269 1.68 5.25 -17.19
CA VAL A 269 0.62 4.22 -17.08
C VAL A 269 0.89 3.35 -15.86
N ILE A 270 -0.14 3.14 -15.05
CA ILE A 270 -0.10 2.32 -13.84
C ILE A 270 -1.04 1.13 -14.00
N PHE A 271 -0.56 -0.06 -13.65
CA PHE A 271 -1.30 -1.31 -13.78
C PHE A 271 -1.13 -2.18 -12.53
N HIS A 272 -2.19 -2.91 -12.14
CA HIS A 272 -2.18 -3.86 -11.04
C HIS A 272 -2.27 -5.31 -11.58
N PRO A 273 -1.12 -5.99 -11.78
CA PRO A 273 -1.13 -7.33 -12.35
C PRO A 273 -1.86 -8.33 -11.47
N GLY A 274 -2.77 -9.07 -12.09
CA GLY A 274 -3.50 -10.17 -11.45
C GLY A 274 -4.65 -9.73 -10.53
N PHE A 275 -4.96 -8.43 -10.43
CA PHE A 275 -6.09 -7.92 -9.63
C PHE A 275 -6.06 -8.40 -8.18
N VAL A 276 -4.85 -8.60 -7.65
CA VAL A 276 -4.67 -9.19 -6.32
C VAL A 276 -4.98 -8.11 -5.28
N PRO A 277 -6.08 -8.23 -4.52
CA PRO A 277 -6.36 -7.29 -3.44
C PRO A 277 -5.28 -7.39 -2.36
N HIS A 278 -5.12 -6.31 -1.60
CA HIS A 278 -4.29 -6.38 -0.41
C HIS A 278 -4.98 -7.21 0.67
N ASN A 279 -4.16 -7.97 1.41
CA ASN A 279 -4.54 -8.83 2.52
C ASN A 279 -4.12 -8.24 3.88
N HIS A 280 -4.15 -6.92 4.00
CA HIS A 280 -3.83 -6.18 5.22
C HIS A 280 -4.63 -4.87 5.28
N PRO A 281 -4.90 -4.30 6.46
CA PRO A 281 -5.59 -3.03 6.57
C PRO A 281 -4.78 -1.87 5.94
N LEU A 282 -5.46 -0.74 5.70
CA LEU A 282 -4.80 0.50 5.29
C LEU A 282 -3.79 0.93 6.34
N LEU A 283 -2.60 1.33 5.86
CA LEU A 283 -1.63 1.99 6.71
C LEU A 283 -2.18 3.36 7.15
N PRO A 284 -1.79 3.85 8.35
CA PRO A 284 -2.18 5.19 8.77
C PRO A 284 -1.80 6.24 7.72
N LEU A 285 -2.69 7.19 7.43
CA LEU A 285 -2.50 8.24 6.40
C LEU A 285 -1.22 9.07 6.58
N SER A 286 -0.68 9.12 7.80
CA SER A 286 0.64 9.67 8.06
C SER A 286 1.71 8.69 7.58
N LYS A 287 1.98 8.67 6.27
CA LYS A 287 3.23 8.12 5.77
C LYS A 287 4.33 9.02 6.31
N PHE A 288 4.91 8.64 7.46
CA PHE A 288 6.05 9.35 8.00
C PHE A 288 7.15 9.28 6.94
N ARG A 289 7.43 10.41 6.27
CA ARG A 289 8.27 10.53 5.07
C ARG A 289 9.70 9.97 5.21
N ASN A 290 10.07 9.42 6.37
CA ASN A 290 11.40 8.87 6.68
C ASN A 290 11.38 7.53 7.45
N CYS A 291 10.30 6.74 7.41
CA CYS A 291 10.26 5.48 8.16
C CYS A 291 9.89 4.27 7.30
N SER A 292 10.90 3.55 6.84
CA SER A 292 10.80 2.19 6.27
C SER A 292 10.39 1.10 7.28
N ALA A 293 9.97 1.48 8.50
CA ALA A 293 9.34 0.59 9.47
C ALA A 293 8.63 1.41 10.56
N ILE A 294 7.30 1.46 10.55
CA ILE A 294 6.50 1.81 11.75
C ILE A 294 5.35 0.81 11.88
N SER A 295 5.28 0.21 13.07
CA SER A 295 4.18 -0.60 13.59
C SER A 295 3.22 0.29 14.40
N ILE A 296 1.95 -0.09 14.43
CA ILE A 296 0.86 0.60 15.13
C ILE A 296 0.88 0.16 16.62
N ALA A 297 0.94 1.10 17.55
CA ALA A 297 0.90 0.82 18.99
C ALA A 297 -0.39 1.33 19.65
N SER A 298 -0.90 0.55 20.62
CA SER A 298 -1.91 0.94 21.60
C SER A 298 -1.32 0.90 23.01
N ALA A 299 -1.68 1.87 23.84
CA ALA A 299 -1.13 2.09 25.18
C ALA A 299 -1.71 1.11 26.23
N SER A 300 -0.89 0.66 27.18
CA SER A 300 -1.32 0.01 28.42
C SER A 300 -0.65 0.67 29.63
N THR A 301 -1.45 1.26 30.51
CA THR A 301 -1.05 2.00 31.70
C THR A 301 -0.75 1.05 32.87
N ARG A 302 0.40 1.22 33.52
CA ARG A 302 0.80 0.53 34.75
C ARG A 302 0.28 1.33 35.96
N MET A 303 -0.70 0.79 36.69
CA MET A 303 -1.05 1.28 38.03
C MET A 303 -0.05 0.74 39.04
N GLU A 304 0.69 1.63 39.71
CA GLU A 304 1.43 1.30 40.93
C GLU A 304 0.47 1.22 42.11
N SER A 305 0.37 0.05 42.74
CA SER A 305 -0.29 -0.14 44.03
C SER A 305 0.55 0.52 45.13
N LYS A 306 0.14 1.73 45.55
CA LYS A 306 0.59 2.28 46.83
C LYS A 306 -0.08 1.49 47.95
N GLY A 307 0.67 0.58 48.57
CA GLY A 307 0.34 0.02 49.87
C GLY A 307 0.32 1.12 50.91
N GLN A 308 -0.87 1.49 51.38
CA GLN A 308 -1.06 2.35 52.54
C GLN A 308 -1.86 1.56 53.58
N LEU A 309 -1.15 1.05 54.59
CA LEU A 309 -1.70 0.47 55.80
C LEU A 309 -2.39 1.58 56.61
N PHE A 310 -3.69 1.43 56.86
CA PHE A 310 -4.41 2.22 57.87
C PHE A 310 -4.12 1.66 59.26
N PRO A 311 -3.78 2.49 60.28
CA PRO A 311 -3.75 2.04 61.65
C PRO A 311 -5.17 1.94 62.22
N ALA A 312 -5.40 0.86 62.96
CA ALA A 312 -6.59 0.64 63.78
C ALA A 312 -6.67 1.71 64.89
N LEU A 313 -7.80 2.41 64.96
CA LEU A 313 -8.18 3.19 66.14
C LEU A 313 -8.85 2.26 67.14
N ILE A 314 -8.15 2.00 68.23
CA ILE A 314 -8.73 1.63 69.53
C ILE A 314 -8.58 2.87 70.41
N GLY A 315 -9.70 3.37 70.93
CA GLY A 315 -9.78 4.53 71.81
C GLY A 315 -11.21 5.07 71.85
#